data_AF-A0A1Z5IFG9-F1
#
_entry.id   AF-A0A1Z5IFG9-F1
#
_cell.length_a   1.000
_cell.length_b   1.000
_cell.length_c   1.000
_cell.angle_alpha   90.00
_cell.angle_beta   90.00
_cell.angle_gamma   90.00
#
_symmetry.space_group_name_H-M   'P 1'
#
loop_
_entity.id
_entity.type
_entity.pdbx_description
1 polymer ?
#
loop_
_entity_poly.entity_id
_entity_poly.type
_entity_poly.pdbx_seq_one_letter_code
_entity_poly.pdbx_strand_id
1 'polypeptide(L)'
;MGTENFILTYLGEHPDNATPREISQRFNITVARVSTVLKHLEAKQLITRTINPADKRKFIFALTDLGKQKVTELSQNRYNDLIDLVDYLGEEDAKDYIRILKKLAVRNA
;
A
#
# COMPACT_ATOMS: atom_id res chain seq x y z
N MET A 1 3.70 10.12 -4.60
CA MET A 1 3.20 9.21 -3.53
C MET A 1 4.38 8.57 -2.81
N GLY A 2 4.41 8.62 -1.47
CA GLY A 2 5.53 8.09 -0.67
C GLY A 2 5.37 6.61 -0.28
N THR A 3 6.49 5.90 -0.07
CA THR A 3 6.52 4.49 0.38
C THR A 3 5.68 4.22 1.63
N GLU A 4 5.54 5.20 2.52
CA GLU A 4 4.68 5.12 3.71
C GLU A 4 3.22 4.84 3.36
N ASN A 5 2.66 5.55 2.37
CA ASN A 5 1.25 5.40 1.98
C ASN A 5 1.00 4.01 1.36
N PHE A 6 1.93 3.52 0.54
CA PHE A 6 1.83 2.19 -0.06
C PHE A 6 1.85 1.08 1.00
N ILE A 7 2.73 1.18 1.98
CA ILE A 7 2.79 0.20 3.08
C ILE A 7 1.53 0.30 3.95
N LEU A 8 1.04 1.51 4.24
CA LEU A 8 -0.18 1.71 5.03
C LEU A 8 -1.42 1.10 4.34
N THR A 9 -1.61 1.36 3.03
CA THR A 9 -2.71 0.76 2.26
C THR A 9 -2.57 -0.76 2.22
N TYR A 10 -1.36 -1.29 2.03
CA TYR A 10 -1.11 -2.74 2.02
C TYR A 10 -1.48 -3.41 3.34
N LEU A 11 -1.16 -2.79 4.48
CA LEU A 11 -1.56 -3.28 5.81
C LEU A 11 -3.09 -3.32 5.96
N GLY A 12 -3.82 -2.38 5.35
CA GLY A 12 -5.28 -2.38 5.34
C GLY A 12 -5.90 -3.52 4.52
N GLU A 13 -5.24 -3.92 3.44
CA GLU A 13 -5.69 -5.00 2.57
C GLU A 13 -5.28 -6.40 3.07
N HIS A 14 -4.24 -6.48 3.91
CA HIS A 14 -3.64 -7.75 4.37
C HIS A 14 -3.42 -7.75 5.90
N PRO A 15 -4.49 -7.70 6.71
CA PRO A 15 -4.40 -7.53 8.16
C PRO A 15 -3.63 -8.67 8.88
N ASP A 16 -3.59 -9.87 8.31
CA ASP A 16 -2.99 -11.04 8.95
C ASP A 16 -1.60 -11.43 8.40
N ASN A 17 -1.14 -10.80 7.30
CA ASN A 17 -0.01 -11.28 6.49
C ASN A 17 0.98 -10.18 6.09
N ALA A 18 1.39 -9.35 7.06
CA ALA A 18 2.30 -8.24 6.78
C ALA A 18 3.49 -8.19 7.74
N THR A 19 4.35 -9.20 7.67
CA THR A 19 5.66 -9.13 8.29
C THR A 19 6.60 -8.18 7.52
N PRO A 20 7.61 -7.58 8.16
CA PRO A 20 8.57 -6.71 7.46
C PRO A 20 9.26 -7.37 6.27
N ARG A 21 9.44 -8.70 6.30
CA ARG A 21 10.03 -9.48 5.20
C ARG A 21 9.08 -9.58 4.00
N GLU A 22 7.80 -9.86 4.23
CA GLU A 22 6.79 -9.93 3.16
C GLU A 22 6.60 -8.57 2.50
N ILE A 23 6.52 -7.50 3.30
CA ILE A 23 6.44 -6.12 2.81
C ILE A 23 7.70 -5.78 2.00
N SER A 24 8.89 -6.13 2.49
CA SER A 24 10.17 -5.91 1.80
C SER A 24 10.20 -6.59 0.42
N GLN A 25 9.77 -7.86 0.35
CA GLN A 25 9.71 -8.61 -0.90
C GLN A 25 8.68 -8.03 -1.88
N ARG A 26 7.50 -7.64 -1.37
CA ARG A 26 6.43 -7.08 -2.20
C ARG A 26 6.78 -5.72 -2.81
N PHE A 27 7.38 -4.84 -2.01
CA PHE A 27 7.72 -3.49 -2.46
C PHE A 27 9.14 -3.37 -3.01
N ASN A 28 9.89 -4.48 -3.07
CA ASN A 28 11.28 -4.53 -3.51
C ASN A 28 12.18 -3.47 -2.83
N ILE A 29 12.02 -3.33 -1.51
CA ILE A 29 12.81 -2.42 -0.66
C ILE A 29 13.43 -3.20 0.51
N THR A 30 14.44 -2.63 1.16
CA THR A 30 15.14 -3.31 2.27
C THR A 30 14.24 -3.47 3.51
N VAL A 31 14.44 -4.54 4.27
CA VAL A 31 13.77 -4.77 5.56
C VAL A 31 14.04 -3.62 6.55
N ALA A 32 15.24 -3.03 6.51
CA ALA A 32 15.57 -1.86 7.31
C ALA A 32 14.68 -0.66 6.94
N ARG A 33 14.46 -0.41 5.64
CA ARG A 33 13.57 0.66 5.17
C ARG A 33 12.13 0.42 5.60
N VAL A 34 11.63 -0.81 5.44
CA VAL A 34 10.30 -1.21 5.94
C VAL A 34 10.17 -0.94 7.44
N SER A 35 11.16 -1.33 8.24
CA SER A 35 11.13 -1.13 9.68
C SER A 35 11.08 0.35 10.06
N THR A 36 11.82 1.22 9.35
CA THR A 36 11.73 2.67 9.54
C THR A 36 10.34 3.21 9.20
N VAL A 37 9.76 2.76 8.09
CA VAL A 37 8.40 3.16 7.69
C VAL A 37 7.37 2.73 8.74
N LEU A 38 7.42 1.48 9.21
CA LEU A 38 6.51 0.99 10.24
C LEU A 38 6.63 1.79 11.55
N LYS A 39 7.85 2.13 11.97
CA LYS A 39 8.08 3.01 13.14
C LYS A 39 7.45 4.38 12.95
N HIS A 40 7.55 4.97 11.75
CA HIS A 40 6.93 6.27 11.48
C HIS A 40 5.40 6.19 11.47
N LEU A 41 4.82 5.15 10.88
CA LEU A 41 3.38 4.93 10.88
C LEU A 41 2.85 4.70 12.31
N GLU A 42 3.59 3.98 13.15
CA GLU A 42 3.28 3.77 14.56
C GLU A 42 3.38 5.09 15.35
N ALA A 43 4.42 5.89 15.12
CA ALA A 43 4.58 7.22 15.73
C ALA A 43 3.46 8.19 15.33
N LYS A 44 2.91 8.05 14.13
CA LYS A 44 1.73 8.78 13.64
C LYS A 44 0.40 8.21 14.14
N GLN A 45 0.43 7.17 14.97
CA GLN A 45 -0.75 6.46 15.49
C GLN A 45 -1.65 5.87 14.40
N LEU A 46 -1.10 5.60 13.22
CA LEU A 46 -1.83 5.00 12.10
C LEU A 46 -1.87 3.48 12.20
N ILE A 47 -0.92 2.89 12.93
CA ILE A 47 -0.83 1.46 13.18
C ILE A 47 -0.52 1.16 14.65
N THR A 48 -0.90 -0.04 15.08
CA THR A 48 -0.44 -0.65 16.33
C THR A 48 0.45 -1.85 16.03
N ARG A 49 1.43 -2.08 16.90
CA ARG A 49 2.30 -3.27 16.85
C ARG A 49 2.02 -4.18 18.05
N THR A 50 1.71 -5.44 17.78
CA THR A 50 1.53 -6.48 18.81
C THR A 50 2.49 -7.65 18.57
N ILE A 51 2.86 -8.36 19.64
CA ILE A 51 3.64 -9.59 19.52
C ILE A 51 2.71 -10.69 18.99
N ASN A 52 3.16 -11.44 17.99
CA ASN A 52 2.40 -12.56 17.47
C ASN A 52 2.30 -13.66 18.56
N PRO A 53 1.10 -14.07 18.98
CA PRO A 53 0.93 -15.08 20.02
C PRO A 53 1.43 -16.47 19.59
N ALA A 54 1.44 -16.78 18.29
CA ALA A 54 1.91 -18.07 17.75
C ALA A 54 3.43 -18.11 17.52
N ASP A 55 4.08 -16.98 17.26
CA ASP A 55 5.54 -16.87 17.18
C ASP A 55 6.00 -15.54 17.78
N LYS A 56 6.45 -15.55 19.04
CA LYS A 56 6.85 -14.35 19.79
C LYS A 56 8.01 -13.58 19.16
N ARG A 57 8.69 -14.13 18.16
CA ARG A 57 9.76 -13.47 17.39
C ARG A 57 9.21 -12.57 16.27
N LYS A 58 7.90 -12.62 16.01
CA LYS A 58 7.22 -11.85 14.97
C LYS A 58 6.31 -10.80 15.59
N PHE A 59 6.22 -9.67 14.90
CA PHE A 59 5.25 -8.62 15.20
C PHE A 59 4.12 -8.67 14.19
N ILE A 60 2.90 -8.39 14.66
CA ILE A 60 1.72 -8.15 13.84
C ILE A 60 1.47 -6.64 13.86
N PHE A 61 1.15 -6.09 12.69
CA PHE A 61 0.82 -4.68 12.52
C PHE A 61 -0.63 -4.58 12.07
N ALA A 62 -1.43 -3.81 12.80
CA ALA A 62 -2.83 -3.57 12.48
C ALA A 62 -3.08 -2.07 12.35
N LEU A 63 -4.01 -1.69 11.46
CA LEU A 63 -4.45 -0.30 11.36
C LEU A 63 -5.23 0.11 12.62
N THR A 64 -4.95 1.30 13.12
CA THR A 64 -5.87 2.00 14.03
C THR A 64 -7.08 2.52 13.25
N ASP A 65 -8.09 3.05 13.93
CA ASP A 65 -9.20 3.72 13.24
C ASP A 65 -8.74 4.96 12.48
N LEU A 66 -7.76 5.69 12.99
CA LEU A 66 -7.09 6.78 12.27
C LEU A 66 -6.37 6.26 11.01
N GLY A 67 -5.69 5.12 11.13
CA GLY A 67 -5.07 4.42 10.00
C GLY A 67 -6.07 4.06 8.91
N LYS A 68 -7.22 3.48 9.28
CA LYS A 68 -8.30 3.13 8.35
C LYS A 68 -8.83 4.35 7.63
N GLN A 69 -9.12 5.44 8.36
CA GLN A 69 -9.56 6.71 7.77
C GLN A 69 -8.53 7.23 6.75
N LYS A 70 -7.24 7.16 7.09
CA LYS A 70 -6.18 7.59 6.18
C LYS A 70 -6.12 6.74 4.91
N VAL A 71 -6.30 5.42 5.02
CA VAL A 71 -6.36 4.53 3.85
C VAL A 71 -7.56 4.85 2.96
N THR A 72 -8.72 5.17 3.55
CA THR A 72 -9.90 5.61 2.80
C THR A 72 -9.63 6.91 2.04
N GLU A 73 -9.04 7.92 2.70
CA GLU A 73 -8.66 9.19 2.08
C GLU A 73 -7.68 8.98 0.91
N LEU A 74 -6.63 8.18 1.13
CA LEU A 74 -5.65 7.83 0.09
C LEU A 74 -6.31 7.14 -1.12
N SER A 75 -7.31 6.29 -0.87
CA SER A 75 -8.03 5.60 -1.94
C SER A 75 -8.89 6.55 -2.75
N GLN A 76 -9.56 7.51 -2.10
CA GLN A 76 -10.35 8.54 -2.78
C GLN A 76 -9.46 9.45 -3.62
N ASN A 77 -8.35 9.92 -3.07
CA ASN A 77 -7.40 10.77 -3.82
C ASN A 77 -6.86 10.04 -5.06
N ARG A 78 -6.49 8.76 -4.92
CA ARG A 78 -6.05 7.95 -6.07
C ARG A 78 -7.12 7.79 -7.13
N TYR A 79 -8.39 7.68 -6.72
CA TYR A 79 -9.50 7.57 -7.66
C TYR A 79 -9.72 8.88 -8.42
N ASN A 80 -9.64 10.02 -7.73
CA ASN A 80 -9.73 11.35 -8.34
C ASN A 80 -8.57 11.58 -9.31
N ASP A 81 -7.33 11.28 -8.91
CA ASP A 81 -6.15 11.38 -9.80
C ASP A 81 -6.33 10.55 -11.09
N LEU A 82 -6.98 9.38 -10.98
CA LEU A 82 -7.26 8.53 -12.13
C LEU A 82 -8.36 9.12 -13.03
N ILE A 83 -9.41 9.69 -12.45
CA ILE A 83 -10.46 10.38 -13.22
C ILE A 83 -9.86 11.56 -13.98
N ASP A 84 -9.10 12.42 -13.29
CA ASP A 84 -8.46 13.59 -13.89
C ASP A 84 -7.54 13.21 -15.05
N LEU A 85 -6.81 12.09 -14.92
CA LEU A 85 -5.99 11.55 -16.01
C LEU A 85 -6.84 11.08 -17.19
N VAL A 86 -7.91 10.32 -16.94
CA VAL A 86 -8.77 9.80 -18.01
C VAL A 86 -9.47 10.94 -18.73
N ASP A 87 -9.94 11.95 -18.01
CA ASP A 87 -10.57 13.14 -18.58
C ASP A 87 -9.58 13.97 -19.39
N TYR A 88 -8.33 14.10 -18.92
CA TYR A 88 -7.26 14.78 -19.65
C TYR A 88 -6.89 14.06 -20.96
N LEU A 89 -6.84 12.73 -20.95
CA LEU A 89 -6.53 11.93 -22.15
C LEU A 89 -7.71 11.89 -23.14
N GLY A 90 -8.95 11.96 -22.65
CA GLY A 90 -10.12 11.72 -23.47
C GLY A 90 -10.30 10.25 -23.84
N GLU A 91 -11.44 9.92 -24.46
CA GLU A 91 -11.90 8.53 -24.59
C GLU A 91 -10.97 7.64 -25.42
N GLU A 92 -10.41 8.15 -26.53
CA GLU A 92 -9.56 7.38 -27.45
C GLU A 92 -8.23 7.01 -26.79
N ASP A 93 -7.49 8.01 -26.32
CA ASP A 93 -6.18 7.80 -25.68
C ASP A 93 -6.32 7.01 -24.37
N ALA A 94 -7.41 7.19 -23.60
CA ALA A 94 -7.66 6.39 -22.41
C ALA A 94 -7.87 4.90 -22.74
N LYS A 95 -8.60 4.58 -23.83
CA LYS A 95 -8.76 3.19 -24.31
C LYS A 95 -7.42 2.60 -24.73
N ASP A 96 -6.59 3.37 -25.43
CA ASP A 96 -5.27 2.93 -25.86
C ASP A 96 -4.31 2.73 -24.68
N TYR A 97 -4.35 3.61 -23.69
CA TYR A 97 -3.61 3.47 -22.45
C TYR A 97 -3.97 2.17 -21.72
N ILE A 98 -5.27 1.88 -21.55
CA ILE A 98 -5.74 0.63 -20.94
C ILE A 98 -5.31 -0.58 -21.76
N ARG A 99 -5.36 -0.52 -23.10
CA ARG A 99 -4.88 -1.60 -23.98
C ARG A 99 -3.40 -1.88 -23.74
N ILE A 100 -2.56 -0.84 -23.64
CA ILE A 100 -1.13 -0.99 -23.38
C ILE A 100 -0.89 -1.58 -21.98
N LEU A 101 -1.56 -1.06 -20.95
CA LEU A 101 -1.45 -1.58 -19.58
C LEU A 101 -1.79 -3.08 -19.51
N LYS A 102 -2.86 -3.52 -20.18
CA LYS A 102 -3.22 -4.95 -20.26
C LYS A 102 -2.11 -5.79 -20.89
N LYS A 103 -1.47 -5.31 -21.97
CA LYS A 103 -0.33 -6.01 -22.59
C LYS A 103 0.88 -6.10 -21.66
N LEU A 104 1.14 -5.05 -20.88
CA LEU A 104 2.24 -5.05 -19.91
C LEU A 104 1.98 -5.95 -18.70
N ALA A 105 0.73 -6.03 -18.24
CA ALA A 105 0.35 -6.89 -17.12
C ALA A 105 0.60 -8.39 -17.43
N VAL A 106 0.28 -8.83 -18.66
CA VAL A 106 0.53 -10.22 -19.11
C VAL A 106 2.03 -10.53 -19.22
N ARG A 107 2.88 -9.54 -19.47
CA ARG A 107 4.34 -9.75 -19.61
C ARG A 107 5.04 -10.02 -18.26
N ASN A 108 4.45 -9.58 -17.15
CA ASN A 108 5.02 -9.69 -15.81
C ASN A 108 4.30 -10.72 -14.92
N ALA A 109 3.42 -11.55 -15.51
CA ALA A 109 2.78 -12.71 -14.88
C ALA A 109 3.47 -13.99 -15.34
#